data_AF-A0A7C2JJW0-F1
#
_entry.id   AF-A0A7C2JJW0-F1
#
_cell.length_a   1.000
_cell.length_b   1.000
_cell.length_c   1.000
_cell.angle_alpha   90.00
_cell.angle_beta   90.00
_cell.angle_gamma   90.00
#
_symmetry.space_group_name_H-M   'P 1'
#
loop_
_entity.id
_entity.type
_entity.pdbx_description
1 polymer ?
#
loop_
_entity_poly.entity_id
_entity_poly.type
_entity_poly.pdbx_seq_one_letter_code
_entity_poly.pdbx_strand_id
1 'polypeptide(L)'
;MHSLLPFQTLTKVRRSLPGRLRSGTSAQILFSDIDWSTTKAFSEEIRGNIWINLKGRDAQGIVEPGAEYESIRDQVIAELPKLTDPETNQQLIRRVYRREELFHGPFLENIPDLVVEAAGAPDMFRPHTGHDSAVRVLSREEMKKLKTSGSHLMNGMFLIKGHGVQAGKEITGAELIDVTPTILYLMGQPIPGDMDGKVLTSILEPSFLDANPPRFSSAGGDEGSTDVGYSDEEAEKIREQLEGLGYL
;
A
#
# COMPACT_ATOMS: atom_id res chain seq x y z
N MET A 1 -12.28 -26.25 -7.52
CA MET A 1 -11.71 -27.57 -7.13
C MET A 1 -11.27 -27.41 -5.68
N HIS A 2 -12.08 -27.85 -4.71
CA HIS A 2 -11.74 -27.68 -3.29
C HIS A 2 -10.40 -28.35 -3.00
N SER A 3 -9.46 -27.65 -2.40
CA SER A 3 -8.17 -28.23 -2.05
C SER A 3 -8.37 -29.22 -0.90
N LEU A 4 -8.01 -30.48 -1.12
CA LEU A 4 -8.10 -31.56 -0.11
C LEU A 4 -7.16 -31.38 1.09
N LEU A 5 -6.37 -30.29 1.14
CA LEU A 5 -5.34 -30.04 2.14
C LEU A 5 -5.66 -28.77 2.96
N PRO A 6 -5.43 -28.77 4.28
CA PRO A 6 -5.60 -27.59 5.11
C PRO A 6 -4.73 -26.41 4.65
N PHE A 7 -5.24 -25.19 4.76
CA PHE A 7 -4.52 -23.95 4.40
C PHE A 7 -3.13 -23.82 5.03
N GLN A 8 -2.97 -24.25 6.30
CA GLN A 8 -1.66 -24.24 6.96
C GLN A 8 -0.66 -25.18 6.28
N THR A 9 -1.12 -26.33 5.80
CA THR A 9 -0.32 -27.31 5.04
C THR A 9 0.04 -26.74 3.67
N LEU A 10 -0.92 -26.13 2.96
CA LEU A 10 -0.69 -25.46 1.68
C LEU A 10 0.30 -24.29 1.82
N THR A 11 0.23 -23.53 2.90
CA THR A 11 1.15 -22.42 3.16
C THR A 11 2.59 -22.91 3.41
N LYS A 12 2.75 -24.06 4.09
CA LYS A 12 4.06 -24.70 4.30
C LYS A 12 4.64 -25.24 2.98
N VAL A 13 3.84 -25.95 2.19
CA VAL A 13 4.23 -26.45 0.87
C VAL A 13 4.60 -25.29 -0.06
N ARG A 14 3.84 -24.19 -0.04
CA ARG A 14 4.14 -22.97 -0.77
C ARG A 14 5.51 -22.39 -0.43
N ARG A 15 5.90 -22.38 0.86
CA ARG A 15 7.20 -21.85 1.29
C ARG A 15 8.38 -22.66 0.75
N SER A 16 8.16 -23.93 0.39
CA SER A 16 9.16 -24.79 -0.26
C SER A 16 9.18 -24.72 -1.79
N LEU A 17 8.28 -23.97 -2.44
CA LEU A 17 8.24 -23.85 -3.90
C LEU A 17 9.23 -22.77 -4.41
N PRO A 18 9.85 -22.97 -5.60
CA PRO A 18 10.64 -21.94 -6.29
C PRO A 18 9.82 -20.66 -6.53
N GLY A 19 10.49 -19.49 -6.56
CA GLY A 19 9.84 -18.16 -6.55
C GLY A 19 8.72 -17.97 -7.58
N ARG A 20 8.87 -18.46 -8.80
CA ARG A 20 7.84 -18.37 -9.87
C ARG A 20 6.60 -19.24 -9.62
N LEU A 21 6.76 -20.39 -8.96
CA LEU A 21 5.65 -21.28 -8.58
C LEU A 21 4.95 -20.79 -7.31
N ARG A 22 5.69 -20.10 -6.45
CA ARG A 22 5.20 -19.53 -5.19
C ARG A 22 4.23 -18.35 -5.42
N SER A 23 4.45 -17.53 -6.43
CA SER A 23 3.57 -16.41 -6.78
C SER A 23 2.23 -16.88 -7.36
N GLY A 24 2.23 -17.83 -8.31
CA GLY A 24 1.00 -18.35 -8.92
C GLY A 24 0.10 -19.15 -7.96
N THR A 25 0.68 -19.82 -6.97
CA THR A 25 -0.06 -20.60 -5.96
C THR A 25 -0.64 -19.75 -4.84
N SER A 26 -0.17 -18.51 -4.64
CA SER A 26 -0.64 -17.67 -3.53
C SER A 26 -2.09 -17.21 -3.74
N ALA A 27 -2.46 -16.75 -4.94
CA ALA A 27 -3.83 -16.34 -5.23
C ALA A 27 -4.81 -17.53 -5.15
N GLN A 28 -4.40 -18.70 -5.62
CA GLN A 28 -5.21 -19.92 -5.56
C GLN A 28 -5.47 -20.41 -4.13
N ILE A 29 -4.54 -20.16 -3.20
CA ILE A 29 -4.69 -20.53 -1.78
C ILE A 29 -5.54 -19.50 -1.01
N LEU A 30 -5.46 -18.22 -1.39
CA LEU A 30 -6.19 -17.14 -0.70
C LEU A 30 -7.66 -17.05 -1.14
N PHE A 31 -7.94 -17.36 -2.40
CA PHE A 31 -9.27 -17.22 -2.99
C PHE A 31 -9.89 -18.55 -3.43
N SER A 32 -9.46 -19.68 -2.84
CA SER A 32 -9.87 -21.03 -3.25
C SER A 32 -11.38 -21.27 -3.21
N ASP A 33 -12.08 -20.61 -2.28
CA ASP A 33 -13.50 -20.81 -2.04
C ASP A 33 -14.40 -19.78 -2.74
N ILE A 34 -13.82 -18.81 -3.46
CA ILE A 34 -14.57 -17.83 -4.24
C ILE A 34 -15.04 -18.46 -5.56
N ASP A 35 -16.35 -18.46 -5.78
CA ASP A 35 -16.92 -18.74 -7.11
C ASP A 35 -16.80 -17.50 -8.01
N TRP A 36 -15.76 -17.47 -8.83
CA TRP A 36 -15.48 -16.37 -9.74
C TRP A 36 -16.53 -16.18 -10.84
N SER A 37 -17.33 -17.22 -11.15
CA SER A 37 -18.35 -17.13 -12.20
C SER A 37 -19.55 -16.26 -11.78
N THR A 38 -19.73 -16.05 -10.48
CA THR A 38 -20.84 -15.28 -9.90
C THR A 38 -20.38 -14.09 -9.06
N THR A 39 -19.09 -14.01 -8.74
CA THR A 39 -18.51 -12.93 -7.92
C THR A 39 -18.22 -11.68 -8.75
N LYS A 40 -18.91 -10.58 -8.42
CA LYS A 40 -18.72 -9.26 -9.07
C LYS A 40 -17.68 -8.37 -8.40
N ALA A 41 -17.51 -8.50 -7.08
CA ALA A 41 -16.55 -7.72 -6.30
C ALA A 41 -15.98 -8.58 -5.17
N PHE A 42 -14.71 -8.35 -4.80
CA PHE A 42 -13.99 -9.15 -3.81
C PHE A 42 -12.97 -8.30 -3.04
N SER A 43 -12.44 -8.83 -1.94
CA SER A 43 -11.40 -8.19 -1.12
C SER A 43 -10.32 -9.19 -0.76
N GLU A 44 -9.09 -8.72 -0.55
CA GLU A 44 -7.96 -9.53 -0.08
C GLU A 44 -7.92 -9.71 1.45
N GLU A 45 -9.02 -9.41 2.13
CA GLU A 45 -9.28 -9.52 3.58
C GLU A 45 -8.40 -8.67 4.51
N ILE A 46 -7.11 -8.46 4.22
CA ILE A 46 -6.11 -7.83 5.11
C ILE A 46 -6.28 -6.30 5.21
N ARG A 47 -6.81 -5.66 4.17
CA ARG A 47 -7.00 -4.21 4.13
C ARG A 47 -8.44 -3.80 3.86
N GLY A 48 -9.33 -4.76 3.60
CA GLY A 48 -10.74 -4.50 3.28
C GLY A 48 -10.98 -3.72 1.98
N ASN A 49 -9.94 -3.38 1.22
CA ASN A 49 -10.07 -2.73 -0.07
C ASN A 49 -10.77 -3.64 -1.08
N ILE A 50 -11.51 -3.05 -1.99
CA ILE A 50 -12.41 -3.78 -2.88
C ILE A 50 -11.88 -3.72 -4.32
N TRP A 51 -11.83 -4.90 -4.93
CA TRP A 51 -11.62 -5.11 -6.35
C TRP A 51 -12.95 -5.49 -7.01
N ILE A 52 -13.19 -5.01 -8.22
CA ILE A 52 -14.28 -5.44 -9.09
C ILE A 52 -13.75 -6.55 -9.99
N ASN A 53 -14.46 -7.66 -10.16
CA ASN A 53 -14.02 -8.77 -11.01
C ASN A 53 -14.20 -8.41 -12.50
N LEU A 54 -13.30 -7.58 -13.03
CA LEU A 54 -13.43 -6.83 -14.26
C LEU A 54 -12.94 -7.65 -15.46
N LYS A 55 -13.77 -7.74 -16.50
CA LYS A 55 -13.44 -8.43 -17.74
C LYS A 55 -12.28 -7.75 -18.46
N GLY A 56 -11.30 -8.55 -18.89
CA GLY A 56 -10.10 -8.09 -19.59
C GLY A 56 -8.95 -7.69 -18.67
N ARG A 57 -9.22 -7.37 -17.40
CA ARG A 57 -8.18 -7.18 -16.37
C ARG A 57 -7.97 -8.46 -15.54
N ASP A 58 -9.06 -9.02 -15.06
CA ASP A 58 -9.04 -10.16 -14.15
C ASP A 58 -9.25 -11.48 -14.91
N ALA A 59 -8.54 -12.54 -14.52
CA ALA A 59 -8.47 -13.79 -15.28
C ALA A 59 -9.83 -14.47 -15.50
N GLN A 60 -10.77 -14.28 -14.58
CA GLN A 60 -12.16 -14.78 -14.66
C GLN A 60 -13.15 -13.62 -14.51
N GLY A 61 -12.78 -12.43 -15.02
CA GLY A 61 -13.59 -11.22 -14.98
C GLY A 61 -14.95 -11.40 -15.65
N ILE A 62 -16.02 -11.10 -14.92
CA ILE A 62 -17.41 -11.21 -15.40
C ILE A 62 -18.10 -9.86 -15.55
N VAL A 63 -17.58 -8.81 -14.92
CA VAL A 63 -18.14 -7.45 -14.97
C VAL A 63 -17.66 -6.75 -16.24
N GLU A 64 -18.57 -6.22 -17.04
CA GLU A 64 -18.22 -5.45 -18.23
C GLU A 64 -17.66 -4.06 -17.86
N PRO A 65 -16.62 -3.56 -18.55
CA PRO A 65 -16.14 -2.21 -18.35
C PRO A 65 -17.20 -1.16 -18.73
N GLY A 66 -17.08 0.04 -18.15
CA GLY A 66 -18.02 1.13 -18.39
C GLY A 66 -19.17 1.14 -17.37
N ALA A 67 -20.42 1.15 -17.86
CA ALA A 67 -21.58 1.42 -17.02
C ALA A 67 -21.82 0.36 -15.92
N GLU A 68 -21.57 -0.92 -16.19
CA GLU A 68 -21.74 -1.97 -15.17
C GLU A 68 -20.70 -1.82 -14.06
N TYR A 69 -19.42 -1.66 -14.43
CA TYR A 69 -18.33 -1.39 -13.51
C TYR A 69 -18.61 -0.18 -12.59
N GLU A 70 -18.98 0.96 -13.17
CA GLU A 70 -19.28 2.17 -12.40
C GLU A 70 -20.49 1.99 -11.48
N SER A 71 -21.55 1.31 -11.95
CA SER A 71 -22.73 1.03 -11.13
C SER A 71 -22.41 0.18 -9.90
N ILE A 72 -21.52 -0.80 -10.03
CA ILE A 72 -21.11 -1.65 -8.89
C ILE A 72 -20.29 -0.82 -7.91
N ARG A 73 -19.37 0.03 -8.40
CA ARG A 73 -18.59 0.93 -7.52
C ARG A 73 -19.50 1.85 -6.72
N ASP A 74 -20.46 2.47 -7.38
CA ASP A 74 -21.42 3.38 -6.73
C ASP A 74 -22.26 2.66 -5.68
N GLN A 75 -22.69 1.42 -5.97
CA GLN A 75 -23.39 0.60 -5.00
C GLN A 75 -22.53 0.32 -3.75
N VAL A 76 -21.28 -0.09 -3.94
CA VAL A 76 -20.35 -0.37 -2.83
C VAL A 76 -20.09 0.89 -2.00
N ILE A 77 -19.84 2.03 -2.67
CA ILE A 77 -19.64 3.34 -2.01
C ILE A 77 -20.86 3.74 -1.18
N ALA A 78 -22.09 3.48 -1.68
CA ALA A 78 -23.31 3.85 -0.99
C ALA A 78 -23.66 2.92 0.18
N GLU A 79 -23.41 1.61 0.06
CA GLU A 79 -23.86 0.62 1.04
C GLU A 79 -22.86 0.38 2.19
N LEU A 80 -21.55 0.33 1.93
CA LEU A 80 -20.57 0.01 2.99
C LEU A 80 -20.60 0.97 4.19
N PRO A 81 -20.72 2.30 4.01
CA PRO A 81 -20.83 3.24 5.12
C PRO A 81 -22.08 3.03 6.00
N LYS A 82 -23.10 2.29 5.54
CA LYS A 82 -24.29 1.99 6.33
C LYS A 82 -24.06 0.88 7.35
N LEU A 83 -22.94 0.17 7.28
CA LEU A 83 -22.59 -0.88 8.22
C LEU A 83 -22.31 -0.30 9.61
N THR A 84 -23.03 -0.82 10.60
CA THR A 84 -22.85 -0.47 12.01
C THR A 84 -22.49 -1.71 12.83
N ASP A 85 -21.73 -1.49 13.89
CA ASP A 85 -21.54 -2.47 14.95
C ASP A 85 -22.89 -2.74 15.64
N PRO A 86 -23.39 -3.98 15.66
CA PRO A 86 -24.69 -4.28 16.28
C PRO A 86 -24.73 -4.07 17.80
N GLU A 87 -23.59 -3.99 18.49
CA GLU A 87 -23.54 -3.76 19.94
C GLU A 87 -23.46 -2.27 20.29
N THR A 88 -22.56 -1.55 19.62
CA THR A 88 -22.29 -0.14 19.93
C THR A 88 -23.10 0.81 19.06
N ASN A 89 -23.71 0.30 17.99
CA ASN A 89 -24.36 1.05 16.92
C ASN A 89 -23.44 2.10 16.27
N GLN A 90 -22.12 1.96 16.43
CA GLN A 90 -21.14 2.83 15.81
C GLN A 90 -20.94 2.42 14.36
N GLN A 91 -20.74 3.41 13.50
CA GLN A 91 -20.40 3.18 12.10
C GLN A 91 -19.07 2.44 12.01
N LEU A 92 -18.97 1.44 11.12
CA LEU A 92 -17.74 0.66 10.93
C LEU A 92 -16.84 1.22 9.83
N ILE A 93 -17.43 1.84 8.80
CA ILE A 93 -16.74 2.38 7.64
C ILE A 93 -16.92 3.90 7.63
N ARG A 94 -15.82 4.65 7.72
CA ARG A 94 -15.84 6.11 7.66
C ARG A 94 -16.16 6.58 6.26
N ARG A 95 -15.48 6.00 5.28
CA ARG A 95 -15.60 6.38 3.86
C ARG A 95 -15.07 5.28 2.96
N VAL A 96 -15.61 5.23 1.75
CA VAL A 96 -15.07 4.45 0.63
C VAL A 96 -14.66 5.44 -0.45
N TYR A 97 -13.40 5.41 -0.86
CA TYR A 97 -12.86 6.26 -1.92
C TYR A 97 -12.74 5.48 -3.21
N ARG A 98 -13.01 6.14 -4.32
CA ARG A 98 -12.50 5.72 -5.62
C ARG A 98 -10.99 5.87 -5.63
N ARG A 99 -10.28 4.92 -6.22
CA ARG A 99 -8.81 4.98 -6.30
C ARG A 99 -8.30 6.25 -6.98
N GLU A 100 -9.06 6.76 -7.96
CA GLU A 100 -8.77 8.01 -8.68
C GLU A 100 -8.86 9.26 -7.78
N GLU A 101 -9.56 9.19 -6.64
CA GLU A 101 -9.58 10.29 -5.65
C GLU A 101 -8.28 10.39 -4.86
N LEU A 102 -7.54 9.27 -4.73
CA LEU A 102 -6.38 9.17 -3.84
C LEU A 102 -5.06 9.04 -4.60
N PHE A 103 -5.10 8.41 -5.77
CA PHE A 103 -3.90 8.03 -6.52
C PHE A 103 -4.05 8.44 -7.98
N HIS A 104 -2.90 8.67 -8.61
CA HIS A 104 -2.80 8.97 -10.03
C HIS A 104 -1.52 8.34 -10.60
N GLY A 105 -1.37 8.38 -11.92
CA GLY A 105 -0.19 7.86 -12.61
C GLY A 105 -0.44 6.56 -13.38
N PRO A 106 0.60 6.04 -14.05
CA PRO A 106 0.46 4.98 -15.06
C PRO A 106 0.10 3.61 -14.50
N PHE A 107 0.19 3.42 -13.18
CA PHE A 107 -0.04 2.14 -12.51
C PHE A 107 -1.37 2.10 -11.75
N LEU A 108 -2.29 3.03 -12.02
CA LEU A 108 -3.56 3.11 -11.32
C LEU A 108 -4.41 1.85 -11.45
N GLU A 109 -4.25 1.10 -12.54
CA GLU A 109 -4.94 -0.18 -12.75
C GLU A 109 -4.46 -1.30 -11.82
N ASN A 110 -3.26 -1.17 -11.24
CA ASN A 110 -2.63 -2.17 -10.37
C ASN A 110 -3.01 -2.02 -8.89
N ILE A 111 -3.89 -1.08 -8.56
CA ILE A 111 -4.39 -0.88 -7.21
C ILE A 111 -5.90 -1.15 -7.14
N PRO A 112 -6.45 -1.47 -5.96
CA PRO A 112 -7.87 -1.78 -5.79
C PRO A 112 -8.78 -0.69 -6.34
N ASP A 113 -9.92 -1.06 -6.91
CA ASP A 113 -10.89 -0.14 -7.50
C ASP A 113 -11.48 0.83 -6.46
N LEU A 114 -11.59 0.37 -5.21
CA LEU A 114 -12.06 1.15 -4.07
C LEU A 114 -11.18 0.94 -2.84
N VAL A 115 -10.90 2.04 -2.16
CA VAL A 115 -10.15 2.06 -0.89
C VAL A 115 -11.12 2.31 0.24
N VAL A 116 -11.13 1.39 1.21
CA VAL A 116 -12.06 1.43 2.34
C VAL A 116 -11.33 1.97 3.56
N GLU A 117 -11.91 2.98 4.19
CA GLU A 117 -11.39 3.57 5.42
C GLU A 117 -12.35 3.27 6.58
N ALA A 118 -11.83 2.66 7.63
CA ALA A 118 -12.62 2.30 8.80
C ALA A 118 -12.98 3.53 9.64
N ALA A 119 -14.14 3.48 10.29
CA ALA A 119 -14.55 4.46 11.28
C ALA A 119 -13.98 4.05 12.64
N GLY A 120 -12.79 4.59 12.94
CA GLY A 120 -12.13 4.41 14.24
C GLY A 120 -10.77 3.72 14.14
N ALA A 121 -10.03 3.73 15.25
CA ALA A 121 -8.77 3.02 15.36
C ALA A 121 -9.03 1.57 15.83
N PRO A 122 -8.42 0.56 15.19
CA PRO A 122 -7.47 0.64 14.09
C PRO A 122 -8.07 0.28 12.71
N ASP A 123 -7.59 0.92 11.64
CA ASP A 123 -7.76 0.52 10.21
C ASP A 123 -7.19 -0.90 9.99
N MET A 124 -7.90 -1.93 10.46
CA MET A 124 -7.51 -3.30 10.25
C MET A 124 -8.71 -4.20 10.09
N PHE A 125 -8.84 -4.73 8.87
CA PHE A 125 -9.60 -5.93 8.62
C PHE A 125 -8.60 -7.10 8.57
N ARG A 126 -8.76 -8.09 9.45
CA ARG A 126 -8.04 -9.37 9.40
C ARG A 126 -8.96 -10.44 9.98
N PRO A 127 -9.01 -11.68 9.44
CA PRO A 127 -7.82 -12.46 9.15
C PRO A 127 -7.90 -13.39 7.93
N HIS A 128 -6.74 -13.76 7.40
CA HIS A 128 -6.61 -15.06 6.73
C HIS A 128 -6.00 -16.10 7.66
N THR A 129 -6.77 -17.14 8.00
CA THR A 129 -6.26 -18.51 8.22
C THR A 129 -7.36 -19.53 7.92
N GLY A 130 -7.17 -20.34 6.86
CA GLY A 130 -7.87 -21.60 6.59
C GLY A 130 -9.38 -21.55 6.70
N HIS A 131 -10.02 -21.11 5.62
CA HIS A 131 -11.47 -21.08 5.54
C HIS A 131 -11.94 -22.32 4.79
N ASP A 132 -13.08 -22.86 5.23
CA ASP A 132 -13.82 -23.92 4.52
C ASP A 132 -14.93 -23.29 3.63
N SER A 133 -15.01 -21.95 3.59
CA SER A 133 -16.05 -21.17 2.92
C SER A 133 -15.60 -19.74 2.59
N ALA A 134 -16.13 -19.15 1.51
CA ALA A 134 -15.86 -17.76 1.10
C ALA A 134 -16.33 -16.69 2.11
N VAL A 135 -17.33 -17.02 2.94
CA VAL A 135 -17.80 -16.15 4.02
C VAL A 135 -17.83 -16.97 5.30
N ARG A 136 -17.28 -16.41 6.38
CA ARG A 136 -17.27 -17.02 7.71
C ARG A 136 -17.55 -15.97 8.78
N VAL A 137 -18.45 -16.31 9.69
CA VAL A 137 -18.69 -15.51 10.91
C VAL A 137 -17.73 -15.98 11.99
N LEU A 138 -16.92 -15.07 12.53
CA LEU A 138 -15.99 -15.36 13.63
C LEU A 138 -16.71 -15.23 14.98
N SER A 139 -16.47 -16.18 15.88
CA SER A 139 -16.92 -16.08 17.26
C SER A 139 -16.12 -15.01 18.03
N ARG A 140 -16.69 -14.50 19.14
CA ARG A 140 -16.00 -13.55 20.02
C ARG A 140 -14.66 -14.07 20.54
N GLU A 141 -14.57 -15.36 20.81
CA GLU A 141 -13.33 -15.98 21.30
C GLU A 141 -12.26 -16.07 20.21
N GLU A 142 -12.65 -16.25 18.95
CA GLU A 142 -11.73 -16.14 17.81
C GLU A 142 -11.26 -14.69 17.63
N MET A 143 -12.18 -13.73 17.68
CA MET A 143 -11.85 -12.30 17.60
C MET A 143 -10.88 -11.85 18.69
N LYS A 144 -11.08 -12.31 19.94
CA LYS A 144 -10.17 -12.01 21.06
C LYS A 144 -8.75 -12.56 20.87
N LYS A 145 -8.55 -13.58 20.03
CA LYS A 145 -7.23 -14.13 19.71
C LYS A 145 -6.52 -13.33 18.62
N LEU A 146 -7.25 -12.54 17.83
CA LEU A 146 -6.74 -11.67 16.78
C LEU A 146 -6.21 -10.33 17.33
N LYS A 147 -5.58 -10.34 18.50
CA LYS A 147 -5.04 -9.11 19.10
C LYS A 147 -3.92 -8.54 18.23
N THR A 148 -3.95 -7.22 18.10
CA THR A 148 -2.88 -6.45 17.50
C THR A 148 -2.25 -5.52 18.52
N SER A 149 -0.95 -5.30 18.38
CA SER A 149 -0.22 -4.31 19.17
C SER A 149 -0.24 -2.91 18.55
N GLY A 150 -0.78 -2.75 17.33
CA GLY A 150 -0.86 -1.46 16.66
C GLY A 150 -1.52 -1.52 15.28
N SER A 151 -1.76 -0.34 14.70
CA SER A 151 -2.22 -0.18 13.32
C SER A 151 -1.73 1.12 12.72
N HIS A 152 -1.97 1.26 11.42
CA HIS A 152 -1.75 2.47 10.68
C HIS A 152 -2.86 3.48 10.95
N LEU A 153 -2.49 4.76 10.95
CA LEU A 153 -3.39 5.90 10.96
C LEU A 153 -3.09 6.75 9.72
N MET A 154 -4.07 7.50 9.25
CA MET A 154 -3.91 8.40 8.11
C MET A 154 -2.80 9.43 8.35
N ASN A 155 -2.76 10.01 9.55
CA ASN A 155 -1.78 11.02 9.92
C ASN A 155 -0.61 10.38 10.68
N GLY A 156 0.60 10.60 10.18
CA GLY A 156 1.84 10.23 10.85
C GLY A 156 2.37 11.35 11.76
N MET A 157 3.58 11.13 12.29
CA MET A 157 4.35 12.15 13.00
C MET A 157 5.57 12.54 12.18
N PHE A 158 5.81 13.84 12.04
CA PHE A 158 7.00 14.38 11.38
C PHE A 158 7.71 15.36 12.32
N LEU A 159 9.01 15.13 12.54
CA LEU A 159 9.87 16.00 13.33
C LEU A 159 11.17 16.22 12.58
N ILE A 160 11.65 17.46 12.59
CA ILE A 160 12.93 17.83 11.99
C ILE A 160 13.69 18.78 12.92
N LYS A 161 15.02 18.64 12.94
CA LYS A 161 15.93 19.51 13.69
C LYS A 161 17.27 19.56 12.97
N GLY A 162 17.79 20.76 12.77
CA GLY A 162 19.08 20.95 12.11
C GLY A 162 19.37 22.42 11.84
N HIS A 163 20.51 22.68 11.21
CA HIS A 163 20.86 24.01 10.73
C HIS A 163 19.86 24.46 9.65
N GLY A 164 19.42 25.72 9.72
CA GLY A 164 18.47 26.30 8.77
C GLY A 164 17.00 25.90 8.97
N VAL A 165 16.69 25.08 9.99
CA VAL A 165 15.32 24.67 10.32
C VAL A 165 14.73 25.60 11.37
N GLN A 166 13.52 26.10 11.15
CA GLN A 166 12.83 26.98 12.09
C GLN A 166 12.47 26.22 13.38
N ALA A 167 12.80 26.80 14.54
CA ALA A 167 12.45 26.23 15.83
C ALA A 167 10.99 26.50 16.23
N GLY A 168 10.33 25.51 16.87
CA GLY A 168 9.01 25.68 17.48
C GLY A 168 7.85 25.88 16.50
N LYS A 169 8.06 25.60 15.22
CA LYS A 169 7.05 25.78 14.18
C LYS A 169 6.16 24.54 14.03
N GLU A 170 4.86 24.76 14.01
CA GLU A 170 3.90 23.74 13.62
C GLU A 170 3.92 23.53 12.11
N ILE A 171 3.99 22.28 11.69
CA ILE A 171 4.04 21.88 10.28
C ILE A 171 2.64 21.38 9.90
N THR A 172 2.03 22.04 8.92
CA THR A 172 0.70 21.69 8.41
C THR A 172 0.76 21.37 6.94
N GLY A 173 -0.05 20.40 6.50
CA GLY A 173 -0.16 20.02 5.08
C GLY A 173 1.09 19.39 4.47
N ALA A 174 1.98 18.82 5.29
CA ALA A 174 3.09 18.01 4.81
C ALA A 174 2.59 16.61 4.44
N GLU A 175 3.03 16.11 3.29
CA GLU A 175 2.71 14.77 2.82
C GLU A 175 3.92 13.85 2.98
N LEU A 176 3.69 12.53 3.07
CA LEU A 176 4.77 11.56 3.19
C LEU A 176 5.77 11.66 2.03
N ILE A 177 5.27 11.96 0.83
CA ILE A 177 6.06 12.11 -0.39
C ILE A 177 6.94 13.36 -0.40
N ASP A 178 6.67 14.35 0.46
CA ASP A 178 7.47 15.58 0.58
C ASP A 178 8.78 15.36 1.35
N VAL A 179 8.90 14.24 2.08
CA VAL A 179 10.06 13.94 2.93
C VAL A 179 11.32 13.80 2.07
N THR A 180 11.26 13.02 1.01
CA THR A 180 12.42 12.73 0.15
C THR A 180 12.97 13.99 -0.56
N PRO A 181 12.19 14.82 -1.27
CA PRO A 181 12.70 16.04 -1.88
C PRO A 181 13.23 17.03 -0.84
N THR A 182 12.63 17.08 0.35
CA THR A 182 13.12 17.90 1.47
C THR A 182 14.49 17.44 1.97
N ILE A 183 14.72 16.13 2.10
CA ILE A 183 16.01 15.57 2.51
C ILE A 183 17.08 15.84 1.45
N LEU A 184 16.79 15.60 0.17
CA LEU A 184 17.72 15.87 -0.93
C LEU A 184 18.16 17.33 -0.94
N TYR A 185 17.20 18.24 -0.81
CA TYR A 185 17.45 19.68 -0.70
C TYR A 185 18.39 20.02 0.47
N LEU A 186 18.12 19.49 1.67
CA LEU A 186 18.95 19.73 2.86
C LEU A 186 20.36 19.13 2.75
N MET A 187 20.54 18.09 1.93
CA MET A 187 21.83 17.48 1.60
C MET A 187 22.57 18.22 0.46
N GLY A 188 22.00 19.31 -0.07
CA GLY A 188 22.56 20.04 -1.21
C GLY A 188 22.52 19.25 -2.53
N GLN A 189 21.72 18.18 -2.60
CA GLN A 189 21.58 17.35 -3.80
C GLN A 189 20.52 17.95 -4.75
N PRO A 190 20.68 17.79 -6.08
CA PRO A 190 19.62 18.07 -7.02
C PRO A 190 18.36 17.23 -6.72
N ILE A 191 17.19 17.85 -6.90
CA ILE A 191 15.89 17.21 -6.73
C ILE A 191 15.38 16.78 -8.10
N PRO A 192 15.13 15.47 -8.35
CA PRO A 192 14.55 15.03 -9.61
C PRO A 192 13.21 15.73 -9.91
N GLY A 193 13.06 16.23 -11.13
CA GLY A 193 11.88 16.98 -11.56
C GLY A 193 10.60 16.14 -11.71
N ASP A 194 10.71 14.81 -11.61
CA ASP A 194 9.63 13.83 -11.69
C ASP A 194 9.15 13.33 -10.31
N MET A 195 9.63 13.93 -9.21
CA MET A 195 9.09 13.66 -7.89
C MET A 195 7.72 14.34 -7.70
N ASP A 196 6.73 13.57 -7.23
CA ASP A 196 5.40 14.12 -6.91
C ASP A 196 5.41 15.05 -5.68
N GLY A 197 6.29 14.76 -4.73
CA GLY A 197 6.43 15.56 -3.50
C GLY A 197 7.20 16.86 -3.72
N LYS A 198 7.03 17.80 -2.80
CA LYS A 198 7.71 19.11 -2.82
C LYS A 198 8.64 19.30 -1.63
N VAL A 199 9.61 20.20 -1.78
CA VAL A 199 10.41 20.67 -0.63
C VAL A 199 9.51 21.40 0.34
N LEU A 200 9.56 21.00 1.62
CA LEU A 200 8.85 21.66 2.71
C LEU A 200 9.53 22.99 3.10
N THR A 201 9.55 23.96 2.19
CA THR A 201 10.23 25.25 2.40
C THR A 201 9.69 26.03 3.59
N SER A 202 8.43 25.81 3.96
CA SER A 202 7.79 26.44 5.11
C SER A 202 8.48 26.12 6.43
N ILE A 203 9.25 25.03 6.54
CA ILE A 203 9.94 24.64 7.78
C ILE A 203 11.34 25.26 7.90
N LEU A 204 11.81 25.97 6.87
CA LEU A 204 13.19 26.45 6.75
C LEU A 204 13.28 27.96 6.94
N GLU A 205 14.35 28.43 7.56
CA GLU A 205 14.61 29.85 7.75
C GLU A 205 14.71 30.56 6.39
N PRO A 206 14.10 31.75 6.22
CA PRO A 206 14.18 32.49 4.95
C PRO A 206 15.62 32.73 4.50
N SER A 207 16.51 33.09 5.43
CA SER A 207 17.94 33.27 5.16
C SER A 207 18.64 32.00 4.69
N PHE A 208 18.19 30.82 5.12
CA PHE A 208 18.73 29.55 4.66
C PHE A 208 18.31 29.26 3.22
N LEU A 209 17.04 29.53 2.87
CA LEU A 209 16.52 29.41 1.51
C LEU A 209 17.20 30.39 0.54
N ASP A 210 17.43 31.63 0.98
CA ASP A 210 18.11 32.65 0.17
C ASP A 210 19.56 32.25 -0.14
N ALA A 211 20.26 31.68 0.84
CA ALA A 211 21.64 31.22 0.68
C ALA A 211 21.75 29.90 -0.10
N ASN A 212 20.70 29.07 -0.09
CA ASN A 212 20.69 27.72 -0.67
C ASN A 212 19.44 27.54 -1.54
N PRO A 213 19.31 28.18 -2.70
CA PRO A 213 18.11 28.00 -3.54
C PRO A 213 17.96 26.53 -3.99
N PRO A 214 16.74 25.94 -3.94
CA PRO A 214 16.50 24.58 -4.40
C PRO A 214 16.96 24.37 -5.84
N ARG A 215 17.65 23.25 -6.08
CA ARG A 215 18.14 22.87 -7.42
C ARG A 215 17.40 21.63 -7.89
N PHE A 216 16.97 21.64 -9.15
CA PHE A 216 16.26 20.53 -9.76
C PHE A 216 17.12 19.88 -10.86
N SER A 217 16.98 18.56 -11.02
CA SER A 217 17.56 17.79 -12.13
C SER A 217 16.47 17.26 -13.06
N SER A 218 16.86 16.70 -14.20
CA SER A 218 15.94 15.97 -15.07
C SER A 218 15.25 14.80 -14.35
N ALA A 219 14.13 14.35 -14.94
CA ALA A 219 13.46 13.12 -14.53
C ALA A 219 14.43 11.94 -14.55
N GLY A 220 14.36 11.07 -13.55
CA GLY A 220 15.31 9.97 -13.35
C GLY A 220 16.64 10.37 -12.68
N GLY A 221 16.79 11.65 -12.29
CA GLY A 221 18.08 12.23 -11.91
C GLY A 221 18.84 12.73 -13.12
N ASP A 222 19.86 13.56 -12.91
CA ASP A 222 20.90 13.66 -13.94
C ASP A 222 21.50 12.25 -14.02
N GLU A 223 21.49 11.63 -15.20
CA GLU A 223 22.44 10.56 -15.56
C GLU A 223 23.85 11.19 -15.63
N GLY A 224 24.26 11.92 -14.60
CA GLY A 224 25.60 12.39 -14.37
C GLY A 224 26.45 11.17 -14.09
N SER A 225 26.82 10.47 -15.16
CA SER A 225 27.67 9.29 -15.22
C SER A 225 27.57 8.38 -13.99
N THR A 226 26.77 7.31 -14.08
CA THR A 226 27.16 6.07 -13.41
C THR A 226 28.36 5.47 -14.13
N ASP A 227 29.47 6.20 -14.11
CA ASP A 227 30.79 5.62 -13.96
C ASP A 227 31.24 5.92 -12.53
N VAL A 228 30.38 5.59 -11.56
CA VAL A 228 30.92 5.13 -10.27
C VAL A 228 31.36 3.70 -10.55
N GLY A 229 32.45 3.56 -11.30
CA GLY A 229 33.14 2.30 -11.44
C GLY A 229 33.60 1.90 -10.04
N TYR A 230 32.83 1.05 -9.38
CA TYR A 230 33.29 0.40 -8.17
C TYR A 230 34.64 -0.23 -8.51
N SER A 231 35.63 0.02 -7.67
CA SER A 231 36.83 -0.81 -7.72
C SER A 231 36.42 -2.27 -7.53
N ASP A 232 37.19 -3.21 -8.09
CA ASP A 232 36.92 -4.64 -7.91
C ASP A 232 36.75 -5.00 -6.42
N GLU A 233 37.45 -4.27 -5.53
CA GLU A 233 37.40 -4.44 -4.09
C GLU A 233 36.07 -3.95 -3.45
N GLU A 234 35.49 -2.87 -3.97
CA GLU A 234 34.18 -2.37 -3.52
C GLU A 234 33.03 -3.23 -4.05
N ALA A 235 33.14 -3.68 -5.30
CA ALA A 235 32.18 -4.61 -5.89
C ALA A 235 32.14 -5.93 -5.10
N GLU A 236 33.30 -6.42 -4.68
CA GLU A 236 33.41 -7.65 -3.89
C GLU A 236 32.80 -7.49 -2.49
N LYS A 237 33.02 -6.35 -1.82
CA LYS A 237 32.37 -6.07 -0.51
C LYS A 237 30.86 -5.96 -0.62
N ILE A 238 30.35 -5.36 -1.69
CA ILE A 238 28.90 -5.28 -1.95
C ILE A 238 28.36 -6.69 -2.18
N ARG A 239 29.06 -7.53 -2.95
CA ARG A 239 28.70 -8.94 -3.19
C ARG A 239 28.62 -9.73 -1.89
N GLU A 240 29.65 -9.65 -1.03
CA GLU A 240 29.66 -10.32 0.28
C GLU A 240 28.50 -9.84 1.18
N GLN A 241 28.21 -8.54 1.17
CA GLN A 241 27.06 -7.99 1.90
C GLN A 241 25.74 -8.54 1.38
N LEU A 242 25.56 -8.61 0.07
CA LEU A 242 24.33 -9.11 -0.56
C LEU A 242 24.16 -10.62 -0.32
N GLU A 243 25.23 -11.41 -0.34
CA GLU A 243 25.22 -12.83 0.05
C GLU A 243 24.87 -13.00 1.53
N GLY A 244 25.47 -12.20 2.42
CA GLY A 244 25.15 -12.19 3.84
C GLY A 244 23.69 -11.80 4.15
N LEU A 245 23.08 -11.00 3.27
CA LEU A 245 21.68 -10.59 3.34
C LEU A 245 20.74 -11.54 2.57
N GLY A 246 21.26 -12.53 1.84
CA GLY A 246 20.50 -13.54 1.09
C GLY A 246 19.84 -13.03 -0.20
N TYR A 247 20.38 -11.98 -0.81
CA TYR A 247 19.91 -11.44 -2.10
C TYR A 247 20.56 -12.10 -3.32
N LEU A 248 21.67 -12.81 -3.11
CA LEU A 248 22.40 -13.61 -4.11
C LEU A 248 22.42 -15.09 -3.72
#